data_AF-A0A7I8DCD7-F1
#
_entry.id   AF-A0A7I8DCD7-F1
#
_cell.length_a   1.000
_cell.length_b   1.000
_cell.length_c   1.000
_cell.angle_alpha   90.00
_cell.angle_beta   90.00
_cell.angle_gamma   90.00
#
_symmetry.space_group_name_H-M   'P 1'
#
loop_
_entity.id
_entity.type
_entity.pdbx_description
1 polymer ?
#
loop_
_entity_poly.entity_id
_entity_poly.type
_entity_poly.pdbx_seq_one_letter_code
_entity_poly.pdbx_strand_id
1 'polypeptide(L)'
;MNMKTYSATEIISVLKPGQKAKAVNRHNFVIERSCAGIKDVSFGGLDDPEYVTLSPIFFSTKWQILPRYVSFEEALKAYKEGKTIRVEWSHDEDPNDWEMFKDFPHNSQVSFYQIIHGRWSIVEDDTEREDDNAING
;
A
#
# COMPACT_ATOMS: atom_id res chain seq x y z
N MET A 1 -4.63 -5.10 -12.84
CA MET A 1 -4.85 -6.14 -11.79
C MET A 1 -5.74 -5.51 -10.73
N ASN A 2 -6.87 -6.13 -10.37
CA ASN A 2 -7.79 -5.52 -9.41
C ASN A 2 -7.17 -5.51 -8.01
N MET A 3 -6.95 -4.32 -7.46
CA MET A 3 -6.51 -4.20 -6.08
C MET A 3 -7.61 -4.70 -5.13
N LYS A 4 -7.20 -5.45 -4.10
CA LYS A 4 -8.13 -5.95 -3.09
C LYS A 4 -8.70 -4.76 -2.32
N THR A 5 -10.03 -4.69 -2.29
CA THR A 5 -10.75 -3.68 -1.52
C THR A 5 -11.34 -4.31 -0.27
N TYR A 6 -11.51 -3.48 0.76
CA TYR A 6 -11.99 -3.86 2.08
C TYR A 6 -13.19 -2.99 2.46
N SER A 7 -14.15 -3.56 3.18
CA SER A 7 -15.11 -2.78 3.95
C SER A 7 -14.46 -2.13 5.16
N ALA A 8 -15.18 -1.23 5.83
CA ALA A 8 -14.73 -0.59 7.06
C ALA A 8 -14.39 -1.57 8.20
N THR A 9 -15.19 -2.61 8.41
CA THR A 9 -14.93 -3.59 9.47
C THR A 9 -13.71 -4.44 9.14
N GLU A 10 -13.58 -4.85 7.88
CA GLU A 10 -12.42 -5.61 7.41
C GLU A 10 -11.14 -4.77 7.54
N ILE A 11 -11.12 -3.51 7.06
CA ILE A 11 -9.91 -2.69 7.11
C ILE A 11 -9.44 -2.42 8.54
N ILE A 12 -10.35 -2.24 9.50
CA ILE A 12 -10.00 -2.09 10.92
C ILE A 12 -9.24 -3.32 11.43
N SER A 13 -9.60 -4.51 10.96
CA SER A 13 -9.01 -5.78 11.42
C SER A 13 -7.68 -6.11 10.74
N VAL A 14 -7.49 -5.70 9.48
CA VAL A 14 -6.31 -6.10 8.69
C VAL A 14 -5.20 -5.04 8.65
N LEU A 15 -5.51 -3.77 8.95
CA LEU A 15 -4.53 -2.68 8.85
C LEU A 15 -3.51 -2.78 9.99
N LYS A 16 -2.25 -3.05 9.66
CA LYS A 16 -1.15 -3.19 10.62
C LYS A 16 -0.57 -1.82 11.00
N PRO A 17 0.08 -1.68 12.18
CA PRO A 17 0.76 -0.45 12.56
C PRO A 17 1.71 0.08 11.47
N GLY A 18 1.64 1.39 11.20
CA GLY A 18 2.39 2.09 10.16
C GLY A 18 1.89 1.83 8.73
N GLN A 19 0.84 1.02 8.53
CA GLN A 19 0.20 0.89 7.22
C GLN A 19 -0.86 1.97 7.02
N LYS A 20 -0.97 2.40 5.77
CA LYS A 20 -1.96 3.37 5.31
C LYS A 20 -3.01 2.69 4.43
N ALA A 21 -4.23 3.18 4.45
CA ALA A 21 -5.27 2.78 3.51
C ALA A 21 -5.95 4.01 2.91
N LYS A 22 -6.22 3.98 1.60
CA LYS A 22 -6.92 5.03 0.86
C LYS A 22 -8.35 4.59 0.59
N ALA A 23 -9.29 5.52 0.66
CA ALA A 23 -10.65 5.32 0.21
C ALA A 23 -10.68 5.21 -1.33
N VAL A 24 -11.30 4.15 -1.86
CA VAL A 24 -11.34 3.88 -3.31
C VAL A 24 -12.15 4.96 -4.05
N ASN A 25 -13.24 5.44 -3.45
CA ASN A 25 -14.15 6.40 -4.07
C ASN A 25 -13.97 7.84 -3.57
N ARG A 26 -12.89 8.14 -2.83
CA ARG A 26 -12.64 9.47 -2.26
C ARG A 26 -11.16 9.81 -2.34
N HIS A 27 -10.85 10.82 -3.15
CA HIS A 27 -9.49 11.02 -3.66
C HIS A 27 -8.48 11.44 -2.59
N ASN A 28 -8.95 11.95 -1.44
CA ASN A 28 -8.09 12.45 -0.38
C ASN A 28 -8.28 11.78 0.98
N PHE A 29 -9.12 10.75 1.11
CA PHE A 29 -9.36 10.13 2.42
C PHE A 29 -8.36 8.99 2.67
N VAL A 30 -7.38 9.25 3.51
CA VAL A 30 -6.32 8.29 3.87
C VAL A 30 -6.31 8.10 5.38
N ILE A 31 -6.31 6.84 5.81
CA ILE A 31 -6.19 6.46 7.22
C ILE A 31 -4.86 5.76 7.47
N GLU A 32 -4.32 5.91 8.67
CA GLU A 32 -3.14 5.21 9.14
C GLU A 32 -3.43 4.48 10.46
N ARG A 33 -2.93 3.24 10.59
CA ARG A 33 -2.95 2.55 11.88
C ARG A 33 -1.73 2.97 12.69
N SER A 34 -1.97 3.67 13.80
CA SER A 34 -0.97 3.91 14.85
C SER A 34 -1.09 2.88 15.97
N CYS A 35 -0.14 2.88 16.91
CA CYS A 35 -0.21 2.03 18.11
C CYS A 35 -1.43 2.34 18.99
N ALA A 36 -1.95 3.57 18.95
CA ALA A 36 -3.07 4.02 19.76
C ALA A 36 -4.45 3.83 19.09
N GLY A 37 -4.48 3.53 17.78
CA GLY A 37 -5.72 3.45 17.02
C GLY A 37 -5.55 3.87 15.56
N ILE A 38 -6.67 4.06 14.87
CA ILE A 38 -6.69 4.49 13.47
C ILE A 38 -6.90 6.01 13.42
N LYS A 39 -6.06 6.67 12.63
CA LYS A 39 -6.02 8.12 12.49
C LYS A 39 -6.32 8.52 11.06
N ASP A 40 -7.00 9.66 10.90
CA ASP A 40 -7.10 10.32 9.61
C ASP A 40 -5.80 11.08 9.35
N VAL A 41 -5.21 10.84 8.19
CA VAL A 41 -3.97 11.50 7.73
C VAL A 41 -4.18 12.19 6.39
N SER A 42 -5.44 12.47 6.06
CA SER A 42 -5.84 13.26 4.90
C SER A 42 -5.31 14.68 5.05
N PHE A 43 -4.55 15.15 4.05
CA PHE A 43 -3.87 16.45 4.04
C PHE A 43 -2.82 16.62 5.16
N GLY A 44 -1.55 16.35 4.82
CA GLY A 44 -0.42 16.49 5.73
C GLY A 44 -0.08 17.93 6.11
N GLY A 45 -0.86 18.54 7.02
CA GLY A 45 -0.63 19.94 7.38
C GLY A 45 -1.20 20.45 8.71
N LEU A 46 -1.78 19.60 9.56
CA LEU A 46 -2.05 19.98 10.95
C LEU A 46 -1.35 18.98 11.85
N ASP A 47 -0.48 19.48 12.73
CA ASP A 47 0.47 18.70 13.55
C ASP A 47 -0.18 17.69 14.52
N ASP A 48 -1.50 17.59 14.55
CA ASP A 48 -2.24 16.58 15.28
C ASP A 48 -3.12 15.74 14.34
N PRO A 49 -2.75 14.49 14.05
CA PRO A 49 -3.63 13.59 13.31
C PRO A 49 -4.88 13.27 14.14
N GLU A 50 -6.06 13.62 13.63
CA GLU A 50 -7.33 13.35 14.29
C GLU A 50 -7.66 11.85 14.27
N TYR A 51 -8.22 11.34 15.37
CA TYR A 51 -8.75 9.98 15.38
C TYR A 51 -9.95 9.88 14.45
N VAL A 52 -10.01 8.80 13.67
CA VAL A 52 -11.12 8.61 12.73
C VAL A 52 -12.43 8.50 13.50
N THR A 53 -13.37 9.38 13.18
CA THR A 53 -14.75 9.24 13.64
C THR A 53 -15.44 8.15 12.83
N LEU A 54 -16.04 7.17 13.53
CA LEU A 54 -16.82 6.06 12.93
C LEU A 54 -18.18 6.55 12.39
N SER A 55 -18.13 7.43 11.40
CA SER A 55 -19.30 7.99 10.73
C SER A 55 -19.90 7.00 9.72
N PRO A 56 -21.18 7.14 9.35
CA PRO A 56 -21.80 6.32 8.28
C PRO A 56 -21.00 6.36 6.97
N ILE A 57 -20.34 7.49 6.70
CA ILE A 57 -19.44 7.68 5.58
C ILE A 57 -18.27 6.68 5.63
N PHE A 58 -17.62 6.53 6.78
CA PHE A 58 -16.52 5.57 6.95
C PHE A 58 -16.98 4.15 6.62
N PHE A 59 -18.13 3.74 7.14
CA PHE A 59 -18.70 2.40 6.91
C PHE A 59 -19.14 2.14 5.47
N SER A 60 -19.64 3.17 4.78
CA SER A 60 -20.04 3.07 3.36
C SER A 60 -18.85 3.08 2.40
N THR A 61 -17.65 3.42 2.87
CA THR A 61 -16.45 3.55 2.04
C THR A 61 -15.75 2.21 1.85
N LYS A 62 -15.33 1.93 0.61
CA LYS A 62 -14.39 0.85 0.31
C LYS A 62 -12.97 1.37 0.44
N TRP A 63 -12.12 0.54 1.04
CA TRP A 63 -10.77 0.88 1.43
C TRP A 63 -9.75 0.01 0.70
N GLN A 64 -8.59 0.57 0.43
CA GLN A 64 -7.49 -0.11 -0.22
C GLN A 64 -6.22 0.15 0.58
N ILE A 65 -5.54 -0.91 1.03
CA ILE A 65 -4.26 -0.77 1.72
C ILE A 65 -3.23 -0.27 0.70
N LEU A 66 -2.53 0.80 1.06
CA LEU A 66 -1.44 1.33 0.28
C LEU A 66 -0.16 0.51 0.51
N PRO A 67 0.66 0.30 -0.52
CA PRO A 67 1.98 -0.27 -0.36
C PRO A 67 2.81 0.56 0.60
N ARG A 68 3.73 -0.09 1.32
CA ARG A 68 4.77 0.64 2.06
C ARG A 68 5.77 1.17 1.05
N TYR A 69 5.68 2.47 0.78
CA TYR A 69 6.60 3.10 -0.13
C TYR A 69 7.98 3.25 0.51
N VAL A 70 9.02 2.97 -0.27
CA VAL A 70 10.44 3.02 0.10
C VAL A 70 11.18 3.91 -0.89
N SER A 71 12.42 4.30 -0.55
CA SER A 71 13.25 5.03 -1.51
C SER A 71 13.64 4.15 -2.69
N PHE A 72 14.07 4.77 -3.79
CA PHE A 72 14.61 4.04 -4.94
C PHE A 72 15.84 3.19 -4.53
N GLU A 73 16.72 3.72 -3.69
CA GLU A 73 17.90 3.00 -3.18
C GLU A 73 17.51 1.79 -2.33
N GLU A 74 16.50 1.94 -1.47
CA GLU A 74 15.97 0.84 -0.67
C GLU A 74 15.32 -0.24 -1.54
N ALA A 75 14.56 0.16 -2.56
CA ALA A 75 13.98 -0.76 -3.54
C ALA A 75 15.06 -1.51 -4.33
N LEU A 76 16.08 -0.81 -4.81
CA LEU A 76 17.22 -1.43 -5.50
C LEU A 76 17.97 -2.43 -4.61
N LYS A 77 18.14 -2.09 -3.32
CA LYS A 77 18.75 -3.00 -2.35
C LYS A 77 17.91 -4.26 -2.19
N ALA A 78 16.60 -4.12 -2.00
CA ALA A 78 15.67 -5.24 -1.90
C ALA A 78 15.68 -6.12 -3.15
N TYR A 79 15.74 -5.51 -4.34
CA TYR A 79 15.86 -6.24 -5.60
C TYR A 79 17.16 -7.06 -5.68
N LYS A 80 18.30 -6.49 -5.27
CA LYS A 80 19.58 -7.23 -5.20
C LYS A 80 19.54 -8.40 -4.22
N GLU A 81 18.67 -8.33 -3.22
CA GLU A 81 18.39 -9.42 -2.28
C GLU A 81 17.38 -10.45 -2.82
N GLY A 82 16.93 -10.30 -4.09
CA GLY A 82 15.99 -11.22 -4.74
C GLY A 82 14.52 -10.96 -4.40
N LYS A 83 14.19 -9.83 -3.76
CA LYS A 83 12.80 -9.48 -3.44
C LYS A 83 12.08 -8.89 -4.64
N THR A 84 10.79 -9.17 -4.72
CA THR A 84 9.91 -8.53 -5.71
C THR A 84 9.69 -7.07 -5.32
N ILE A 85 9.93 -6.17 -6.28
CA ILE A 85 9.65 -4.73 -6.11
C ILE A 85 8.54 -4.29 -7.06
N ARG A 86 7.85 -3.23 -6.67
CA ARG A 86 6.80 -2.59 -7.45
C ARG A 86 7.04 -1.09 -7.45
N VAL A 87 6.65 -0.45 -8.53
CA VAL A 87 6.70 1.00 -8.64
C VAL A 87 5.46 1.54 -9.33
N GLU A 88 5.10 2.74 -8.89
CA GLU A 88 3.98 3.52 -9.38
C GLU A 88 4.51 4.80 -10.00
N TRP A 89 4.17 5.03 -11.27
CA TRP A 89 4.76 6.07 -12.10
C TRP A 89 3.91 7.34 -12.24
N SER A 90 2.63 7.30 -11.85
CA SER A 90 1.73 8.45 -12.06
C SER A 90 1.80 9.46 -10.90
N HIS A 91 1.94 10.72 -11.29
CA HIS A 91 1.53 11.88 -10.49
C HIS A 91 0.02 12.03 -10.44
N ASP A 92 -0.70 11.49 -11.43
CA ASP A 92 -2.16 11.49 -11.46
C ASP A 92 -2.74 10.33 -10.66
N GLU A 93 -3.77 10.64 -9.89
CA GLU A 93 -4.35 9.88 -8.78
C GLU A 93 -4.99 8.54 -9.16
N ASP A 94 -4.72 8.00 -10.35
CA ASP A 94 -5.22 6.70 -10.77
C ASP A 94 -4.24 5.60 -10.30
N PRO A 95 -4.59 4.84 -9.25
CA PRO A 95 -3.72 3.81 -8.65
C PRO A 95 -3.55 2.57 -9.55
N ASN A 96 -3.80 2.68 -10.85
CA ASN A 96 -3.82 1.57 -11.79
C ASN A 96 -2.54 1.45 -12.62
N ASP A 97 -1.64 2.45 -12.61
CA ASP A 97 -0.39 2.45 -13.39
C ASP A 97 0.78 1.90 -12.59
N TRP A 98 0.68 0.62 -12.23
CA TRP A 98 1.65 -0.07 -11.38
C TRP A 98 2.42 -1.09 -12.21
N GLU A 99 3.75 -1.06 -12.11
CA GLU A 99 4.60 -2.07 -12.72
C GLU A 99 5.31 -2.89 -11.63
N MET A 100 5.18 -4.20 -11.74
CA MET A 100 5.87 -5.16 -10.88
C MET A 100 7.09 -5.70 -11.60
N PHE A 101 8.23 -5.64 -10.93
CA PHE A 101 9.49 -6.12 -11.46
C PHE A 101 9.95 -7.32 -10.64
N LYS A 102 9.99 -8.48 -11.31
CA LYS A 102 10.79 -9.63 -10.87
C LYS A 102 12.21 -9.54 -11.41
N ASP A 103 12.36 -8.95 -12.60
CA ASP A 103 13.61 -8.58 -13.23
C ASP A 103 13.59 -7.08 -13.55
N PHE A 104 14.73 -6.40 -13.44
CA PHE A 104 14.84 -4.97 -13.70
C PHE A 104 14.37 -4.64 -15.12
N PRO A 105 13.67 -3.52 -15.36
CA PRO A 105 13.12 -3.18 -16.67
C PRO A 105 14.21 -3.08 -17.74
N HIS A 106 14.41 -4.13 -18.53
CA HIS A 106 15.36 -4.12 -19.64
C HIS A 106 14.74 -3.63 -20.95
N ASN A 107 13.39 -3.58 -21.05
CA ASN A 107 12.65 -3.28 -22.28
C ASN A 107 11.37 -2.42 -22.08
N SER A 108 11.21 -1.77 -20.93
CA SER A 108 10.03 -0.94 -20.68
C SER A 108 10.21 0.45 -21.29
N GLN A 109 9.14 1.07 -21.79
CA GLN A 109 9.11 2.48 -22.22
C GLN A 109 9.23 3.48 -21.03
N VAL A 110 9.57 3.00 -19.84
CA VAL A 110 9.76 3.80 -18.63
C VAL A 110 11.02 4.64 -18.77
N SER A 111 10.86 5.95 -18.59
CA SER A 111 11.99 6.88 -18.56
C SER A 111 12.83 6.71 -17.28
N PHE A 112 14.13 7.01 -17.37
CA PHE A 112 15.02 7.00 -16.20
C PHE A 112 14.55 7.96 -15.09
N TYR A 113 13.92 9.08 -15.48
CA TYR A 113 13.30 10.01 -14.52
C TYR A 113 12.18 9.34 -13.73
N GLN A 114 11.29 8.61 -14.41
CA GLN A 114 10.24 7.83 -13.75
C GLN A 114 10.87 6.82 -12.80
N ILE A 115 11.89 6.06 -13.23
CA ILE A 115 12.61 5.09 -12.38
C ILE A 115 13.09 5.72 -11.07
N ILE A 116 13.76 6.87 -11.12
CA ILE A 116 14.31 7.50 -9.91
C ILE A 116 13.21 8.09 -9.03
N HIS A 117 12.21 8.74 -9.63
CA HIS A 117 11.20 9.52 -8.90
C HIS A 117 9.88 8.77 -8.65
N GLY A 118 9.79 7.52 -9.09
CA GLY A 118 8.64 6.66 -8.89
C GLY A 118 8.42 6.33 -7.42
N ARG A 119 7.18 6.02 -7.07
CA ARG A 119 6.84 5.55 -5.71
C ARG A 119 7.10 4.05 -5.64
N TRP A 120 8.23 3.67 -5.07
CA TRP A 120 8.67 2.28 -4.97
C TRP A 120 8.08 1.58 -3.76
N SER A 121 7.78 0.30 -3.86
CA SER A 121 7.36 -0.55 -2.73
C SER A 121 7.93 -1.94 -2.87
N ILE A 122 8.17 -2.60 -1.74
CA ILE A 122 8.60 -3.99 -1.69
C ILE A 122 7.34 -4.85 -1.52
N VAL A 123 7.16 -5.83 -2.39
CA VAL A 123 6.03 -6.75 -2.29
C VAL A 123 6.44 -7.88 -1.34
N GLU A 124 5.75 -7.97 -0.20
CA GLU A 124 5.83 -9.15 0.65
C GLU A 124 5.11 -10.28 -0.10
N ASP A 125 5.85 -11.31 -0.52
CA ASP A 125 5.24 -12.51 -1.10
C ASP A 125 4.46 -13.22 0.02
N ASP A 126 3.13 -13.19 -0.04
CA ASP A 126 2.22 -13.86 0.91
C ASP A 126 2.29 -15.41 0.84
N THR A 127 3.32 -15.99 0.20
CA THR A 127 3.43 -17.45 -0.04
C THR A 127 3.83 -18.29 1.18
N GLU A 128 3.93 -17.74 2.39
CA GLU A 128 4.15 -18.52 3.61
C GLU A 128 2.89 -18.55 4.51
N ARG A 129 1.80 -19.12 4.01
CA ARG A 129 0.65 -19.57 4.86
C ARG A 129 -0.08 -20.79 4.26
N GLU A 130 0.66 -21.80 3.83
CA GLU A 130 0.10 -23.15 3.61
C GLU A 130 1.12 -24.20 4.03
N ASP A 131 1.45 -24.29 5.33
CA ASP A 131 2.14 -25.45 5.90
C ASP A 131 1.97 -25.43 7.43
N ASP A 132 0.74 -25.61 7.94
CA ASP A 132 0.54 -25.87 9.39
C ASP A 132 -0.79 -26.58 9.74
N ASN A 133 -1.46 -27.24 8.78
CA ASN A 133 -2.66 -28.06 9.08
C ASN A 133 -2.54 -29.50 8.55
N ALA A 134 -1.38 -30.11 8.75
CA ALA A 134 -1.17 -31.54 8.56
C ALA A 134 -0.81 -32.26 9.87
N ILE A 135 -1.51 -31.96 10.98
CA ILE A 135 -1.56 -32.88 12.13
C ILE A 135 -2.96 -32.84 12.74
N ASN A 136 -3.78 -33.81 12.37
CA ASN A 136 -4.62 -34.55 13.31
C ASN A 136 -4.91 -35.91 12.68
N GLY A 137 -4.18 -36.91 13.16
CA GLY A 137 -4.56 -38.32 13.06
C GLY A 137 -5.65 -38.67 14.06
#